data_AF-A0A372F9L9-F1
#
_entry.id   AF-A0A372F9L9-F1
#
_cell.length_a   1.000
_cell.length_b   1.000
_cell.length_c   1.000
_cell.angle_alpha   90.00
_cell.angle_beta   90.00
_cell.angle_gamma   90.00
#
_symmetry.space_group_name_H-M   'P 1'
#
loop_
_entity.id
_entity.type
_entity.pdbx_description
1 polymer ?
#
loop_
_entity_poly.entity_id
_entity_poly.type
_entity_poly.pdbx_seq_one_letter_code
_entity_poly.pdbx_strand_id
1 'polypeptide(L)'
;MLFIAAKPSEENFDKIRVKEFELVDKAGVKRVSFKTEDDGSVIMRLIDKTGTIRVKLGADENGSGLVLLNNSTEVGLHALAKKDGTKLVLVDKDGKKREL
;
A
#
# COMPACT_ATOMS: atom_id res chain seq x y z
N MET A 1 -23.88 23.48 -37.23
CA MET A 1 -23.46 22.18 -36.68
C MET A 1 -23.53 22.25 -35.16
N LEU A 2 -24.31 21.38 -34.52
CA LEU A 2 -24.49 21.36 -33.07
C LEU A 2 -23.66 20.19 -32.51
N PHE A 3 -22.61 20.49 -31.73
CA PHE A 3 -21.86 19.48 -31.00
C PHE A 3 -22.59 19.21 -29.68
N ILE A 4 -23.24 18.04 -29.57
CA ILE A 4 -23.73 17.55 -28.29
C ILE A 4 -22.53 16.90 -27.59
N ALA A 5 -21.95 17.58 -26.60
CA ALA A 5 -20.98 16.95 -25.72
C ALA A 5 -21.73 15.90 -24.88
N ALA A 6 -21.54 14.62 -25.21
CA ALA A 6 -22.01 13.53 -24.36
C ALA A 6 -21.35 13.69 -22.98
N LYS A 7 -22.15 13.82 -21.93
CA LYS A 7 -21.63 13.70 -20.56
C LYS A 7 -21.00 12.30 -20.46
N PRO A 8 -19.76 12.17 -19.96
CA PRO A 8 -19.17 10.86 -19.74
C PRO A 8 -20.11 10.05 -18.85
N SER A 9 -20.46 8.84 -19.28
CA SER A 9 -21.24 7.93 -18.45
C SER A 9 -20.47 7.65 -17.18
N GLU A 10 -21.11 7.81 -16.02
CA GLU A 10 -20.60 7.28 -14.76
C GLU A 10 -20.52 5.76 -14.92
N GLU A 11 -19.31 5.24 -15.18
CA GLU A 11 -19.09 3.81 -15.32
C GLU A 11 -18.99 3.19 -13.91
N ASN A 12 -20.10 2.60 -13.48
CA ASN A 12 -20.11 1.73 -12.30
C ASN A 12 -19.75 0.32 -12.73
N PHE A 13 -18.62 -0.19 -12.23
CA PHE A 13 -18.21 -1.56 -12.43
C PHE A 13 -18.54 -2.39 -11.19
N ASP A 14 -19.37 -3.43 -11.34
CA ASP A 14 -19.63 -4.39 -10.26
C ASP A 14 -18.36 -5.16 -9.85
N LYS A 15 -17.44 -5.38 -10.81
CA LYS A 15 -16.18 -6.10 -10.58
C LYS A 15 -15.09 -5.68 -11.56
N ILE A 16 -13.91 -5.40 -11.01
CA ILE A 16 -12.69 -5.17 -11.77
C ILE A 16 -11.69 -6.29 -11.42
N ARG A 17 -11.10 -6.93 -12.44
CA ARG A 17 -10.02 -7.90 -12.28
C ARG A 17 -8.76 -7.35 -12.96
N VAL A 18 -7.73 -7.12 -12.18
CA VAL A 18 -6.42 -6.62 -12.65
C VAL A 18 -5.30 -7.41 -11.98
N LYS A 19 -4.12 -7.41 -12.61
CA LYS A 19 -2.91 -7.94 -11.99
C LYS A 19 -2.31 -6.94 -10.99
N GLU A 20 -2.42 -5.66 -11.32
CA GLU A 20 -1.91 -4.55 -10.52
C GLU A 20 -2.83 -3.35 -10.71
N PHE A 21 -3.07 -2.62 -9.63
CA PHE A 21 -3.68 -1.30 -9.65
C PHE A 21 -2.64 -0.27 -9.24
N GLU A 22 -2.46 0.78 -10.03
CA GLU A 22 -1.50 1.85 -9.76
C GLU A 22 -2.20 3.22 -9.76
N LEU A 23 -1.92 4.02 -8.74
CA LEU A 23 -2.19 5.46 -8.80
C LEU A 23 -0.90 6.17 -9.20
N VAL A 24 -0.95 6.96 -10.27
CA VAL A 24 0.21 7.68 -10.81
C VAL A 24 -0.06 9.18 -10.74
N ASP A 25 0.93 9.98 -10.36
CA ASP A 25 0.81 11.44 -10.34
C ASP A 25 1.05 12.08 -11.72
N LYS A 26 0.90 13.40 -11.80
CA LYS A 26 1.07 14.17 -13.05
C LYS A 26 2.46 14.05 -13.67
N ALA A 27 3.48 13.69 -12.88
CA ALA A 27 4.84 13.51 -13.36
C ALA A 27 5.12 12.06 -13.80
N GLY A 28 4.12 11.17 -13.75
CA GLY A 28 4.28 9.75 -14.06
C GLY A 28 4.83 8.94 -12.87
N VAL A 29 4.93 9.51 -11.67
CA VAL A 29 5.45 8.80 -10.50
C VAL A 29 4.34 7.99 -9.85
N LYS A 30 4.58 6.70 -9.62
CA LYS A 30 3.65 5.82 -8.90
C LYS A 30 3.55 6.23 -7.43
N ARG A 31 2.31 6.42 -6.96
CA ARG A 31 1.96 6.88 -5.61
C ARG A 31 1.28 5.82 -4.77
N VAL A 32 0.58 4.91 -5.44
CA VAL A 32 0.01 3.70 -4.84
C VAL A 32 0.27 2.54 -5.79
N SER A 33 0.59 1.37 -5.25
CA SER A 33 0.43 0.11 -5.99
C SER A 33 -0.28 -0.92 -5.12
N PHE A 34 -1.13 -1.74 -5.75
CA PHE A 34 -1.78 -2.90 -5.16
C PHE A 34 -1.61 -4.07 -6.14
N LYS A 35 -0.81 -5.07 -5.76
CA LYS A 35 -0.47 -6.20 -6.64
C LYS A 35 -0.27 -7.49 -5.85
N THR A 36 -0.33 -8.60 -6.57
CA THR A 36 0.20 -9.90 -6.11
C THR A 36 1.70 -9.98 -6.40
N GLU A 37 2.47 -10.52 -5.47
CA GLU A 37 3.89 -10.86 -5.67
C GLU A 37 4.02 -12.32 -6.16
N ASP A 38 5.21 -12.72 -6.58
CA ASP A 38 5.48 -14.05 -7.16
C ASP A 38 5.26 -15.21 -6.16
N ASP A 39 5.33 -14.91 -4.86
CA ASP A 39 5.03 -15.85 -3.76
C ASP A 39 3.53 -15.96 -3.44
N GLY A 40 2.67 -15.29 -4.21
CA GLY A 40 1.22 -15.28 -4.01
C GLY A 40 0.74 -14.31 -2.91
N SER A 41 1.64 -13.64 -2.20
CA SER A 41 1.27 -12.58 -1.26
C SER A 41 0.67 -11.39 -1.99
N VAL A 42 -0.20 -10.65 -1.30
CA VAL A 42 -0.75 -9.37 -1.78
C VAL A 42 -0.10 -8.24 -1.01
N ILE A 43 0.24 -7.16 -1.71
CA ILE A 43 0.84 -5.98 -1.09
C ILE A 43 0.29 -4.69 -1.68
N MET A 44 -0.06 -3.78 -0.77
CA MET A 44 -0.29 -2.37 -1.04
C MET A 44 0.93 -1.55 -0.59
N ARG A 45 1.39 -0.62 -1.44
CA ARG A 45 2.44 0.34 -1.11
C ARG A 45 1.92 1.77 -1.26
N LEU A 46 2.16 2.62 -0.26
CA LEU A 46 2.06 4.07 -0.43
C LEU A 46 3.46 4.65 -0.65
N ILE A 47 3.59 5.40 -1.74
CA ILE A 47 4.87 5.86 -2.27
C ILE A 47 4.86 7.40 -2.27
N ASP A 48 5.92 8.01 -1.76
CA ASP A 48 6.07 9.45 -1.75
C ASP A 48 6.52 10.00 -3.12
N LYS A 49 6.67 11.33 -3.23
CA LYS A 49 6.96 12.00 -4.50
C LYS A 49 8.35 11.70 -5.06
N THR A 50 9.25 11.16 -4.23
CA THR A 50 10.60 10.79 -4.66
C THR A 50 10.68 9.30 -5.00
N GLY A 51 9.56 8.58 -5.01
CA GLY A 51 9.50 7.14 -5.27
C GLY A 51 9.75 6.29 -4.02
N THR A 52 9.78 6.89 -2.83
CA THR A 52 10.10 6.18 -1.59
C THR A 52 8.86 5.58 -0.96
N ILE A 53 8.91 4.30 -0.60
CA ILE A 53 7.81 3.64 0.12
C ILE A 53 7.74 4.19 1.55
N ARG A 54 6.54 4.61 2.00
CA ARG A 54 6.27 5.06 3.37
C ARG A 54 5.34 4.15 4.15
N VAL A 55 4.48 3.41 3.44
CA VAL A 55 3.56 2.45 4.04
C VAL A 55 3.56 1.17 3.21
N LYS A 56 3.57 0.03 3.91
CA LYS A 56 3.29 -1.29 3.32
C LYS A 56 2.15 -1.94 4.09
N LEU A 57 1.15 -2.43 3.39
CA LEU A 57 0.12 -3.33 3.93
C LEU A 57 0.18 -4.60 3.10
N GLY A 58 0.32 -5.76 3.73
CA GLY A 58 0.40 -7.02 3.00
C GLY A 58 -0.25 -8.18 3.74
N ALA A 59 -0.56 -9.22 2.98
CA ALA A 59 -1.09 -10.45 3.51
C ALA A 59 -0.62 -11.64 2.67
N ASP A 60 -0.47 -12.78 3.34
CA ASP A 60 -0.16 -14.08 2.76
C ASP A 60 -0.93 -15.18 3.53
N GLU A 61 -0.62 -16.44 3.26
CA GLU A 61 -1.20 -17.60 3.95
C GLU A 61 -0.87 -17.67 5.45
N ASN A 62 0.16 -16.95 5.91
CA ASN A 62 0.63 -16.95 7.29
C ASN A 62 0.05 -15.80 8.12
N GLY A 63 -0.55 -14.79 7.47
CA GLY A 63 -1.24 -13.70 8.14
C GLY A 63 -1.17 -12.38 7.39
N SER A 64 -1.14 -11.28 8.14
CA SER A 64 -1.07 -9.93 7.58
C SER A 64 -0.15 -9.02 8.37
N GLY A 65 0.29 -7.94 7.72
CA GLY A 65 1.19 -6.97 8.33
C GLY A 65 1.05 -5.55 7.79
N LEU A 66 1.34 -4.59 8.66
CA LEU A 66 1.42 -3.17 8.37
C LEU A 66 2.80 -2.65 8.79
N VAL A 67 3.48 -1.94 7.89
CA VAL A 67 4.75 -1.25 8.18
C VAL A 67 4.60 0.23 7.87
N LEU A 68 4.95 1.08 8.84
CA LEU A 68 5.09 2.54 8.65
C LEU A 68 6.56 2.91 8.72
N LEU A 69 7.06 3.60 7.71
CA LEU A 69 8.45 4.03 7.57
C LEU A 69 8.56 5.53 7.80
N ASN A 70 9.58 5.97 8.52
CA ASN A 70 9.90 7.38 8.67
C ASN A 70 10.50 7.97 7.37
N ASN A 71 10.87 9.25 7.40
CA ASN A 71 11.50 9.95 6.27
C ASN A 71 12.87 9.35 5.88
N SER A 72 13.59 8.75 6.82
CA SER A 72 14.85 8.02 6.59
C SER A 72 14.66 6.57 6.12
N THR A 73 13.43 6.14 5.81
CA THR A 73 13.08 4.76 5.43
C THR A 73 13.30 3.71 6.51
N GLU A 74 13.33 4.14 7.78
CA GLU A 74 13.42 3.25 8.93
C GLU A 74 12.03 2.93 9.44
N VAL A 75 11.85 1.73 9.99
CA VAL A 75 10.57 1.29 10.56
C VAL A 75 10.27 2.09 11.83
N GLY A 76 9.16 2.84 11.83
CA GLY A 76 8.61 3.45 13.04
C GLY A 76 7.53 2.59 13.71
N LEU A 77 6.77 1.82 12.90
CA LEU A 77 5.75 0.89 13.36
C LEU A 77 5.75 -0.37 12.50
N HIS A 78 5.64 -1.52 13.16
CA HIS A 78 5.39 -2.81 12.51
C HIS A 78 4.32 -3.57 13.29
N ALA A 79 3.16 -3.77 12.67
CA ALA A 79 2.09 -4.61 13.20
C ALA A 79 2.02 -5.91 12.40
N LEU A 80 1.91 -7.04 13.09
CA LEU A 80 1.77 -8.37 12.52
C LEU A 80 0.62 -9.08 13.20
N ALA A 81 -0.26 -9.69 12.41
CA ALA A 81 -1.30 -10.58 12.89
C ALA A 81 -1.08 -11.97 12.26
N LYS A 82 -0.76 -12.95 13.09
CA LYS A 82 -0.47 -14.34 12.71
C LYS A 82 -1.32 -15.29 13.53
N LYS A 83 -1.28 -16.58 13.16
CA LYS A 83 -2.01 -17.65 13.86
C LYS A 83 -1.62 -17.79 15.34
N ASP A 84 -0.35 -17.58 15.66
CA ASP A 84 0.22 -17.70 17.01
C ASP A 84 0.07 -16.43 17.85
N GLY A 85 -0.33 -15.32 17.23
CA GLY A 85 -0.65 -14.10 17.95
C GLY A 85 -0.50 -12.83 17.11
N THR A 86 -0.78 -11.72 17.77
CA THR A 86 -0.57 -10.38 17.24
C THR A 86 0.64 -9.77 17.91
N LYS A 87 1.48 -9.10 17.13
CA LYS A 87 2.66 -8.38 17.61
C LYS A 87 2.63 -6.96 17.09
N LEU A 88 2.86 -5.99 17.97
CA LEU A 88 3.05 -4.60 17.59
C LEU A 88 4.42 -4.12 18.07
N VAL A 89 5.27 -3.71 17.13
CA VAL A 89 6.57 -3.11 17.41
C VAL A 89 6.52 -1.62 17.09
N LEU A 90 6.83 -0.80 18.09
CA LEU A 90 7.04 0.64 17.96
C LEU A 90 8.54 0.92 18.10
N VAL A 91 9.08 1.77 17.23
CA VAL A 91 10.49 2.18 17.27
C VAL A 91 10.53 3.67 17.54
N ASP A 92 11.25 4.07 18.59
CA ASP A 92 11.45 5.49 18.89
C ASP A 92 12.58 6.12 18.05
N LYS A 93 12.79 7.43 18.23
CA LYS A 93 13.80 8.21 17.51
C LYS A 93 15.24 7.74 17.74
N ASP A 94 15.50 6.99 18.82
CA ASP A 94 16.83 6.48 19.17
C ASP A 94 16.99 5.02 18.73
N GLY A 95 16.00 4.47 18.01
CA GLY A 95 15.99 3.08 17.53
C GLY A 95 15.54 2.07 18.58
N LYS A 96 15.11 2.51 19.78
CA LYS A 96 14.66 1.61 20.83
C LYS A 96 13.29 1.04 20.46
N LYS A 97 13.17 -0.28 20.60
CA LYS A 97 11.96 -1.03 20.28
C LYS A 97 11.11 -1.24 21.53
N ARG A 98 9.80 -1.01 21.40
CA ARG A 98 8.77 -1.45 22.33
C ARG A 98 7.88 -2.46 21.62
N GLU A 99 7.77 -3.65 22.20
CA GLU A 99 6.91 -4.74 21.73
C GLU A 99 5.68 -4.86 22.64
N LEU A 100 4.52 -5.09 22.04
CA LEU A 100 3.22 -5.30 22.68
C LEU A 100 2.60 -6.60 22.16
#